data_AF-A0A524DCB6-F1
#
_entry.id   AF-A0A524DCB6-F1
#
_cell.length_a   1.000
_cell.length_b   1.000
_cell.length_c   1.000
_cell.angle_alpha   90.00
_cell.angle_beta   90.00
_cell.angle_gamma   90.00
#
_symmetry.space_group_name_H-M   'P 1'
#
loop_
_entity.id
_entity.type
_entity.pdbx_description
1 polymer ?
#
loop_
_entity_poly.entity_id
_entity_poly.type
_entity_poly.pdbx_seq_one_letter_code
_entity_poly.pdbx_strand_id
1 'polypeptide(L)'
;MKCPACDIEMEQLVEGIFQCPKCKKIIKGETPEEKEEEKKRTVGAIQEGEYFHNNFSINQKYEIVDSGILINKTKSRAFGVLLCHNAYVKSERYIRLSWWKKSFYRHAGMMKIHEEAVMQNMVDSLRKINDDFDDFWTFEGKFRENKTKTEEDILRERKLDLIKYRIIENRTCPNCQNRMNKNKTHYECPHCGEIVILEGHNQPVFNIAASDLKLNFQQSFPINFYLPVAGITIKMLMAEWKAVVVIYSKDNPNKKWLRFYWWNRDLKNYIKYGHRKMGDGSTLGWSAKKGSGSTNLYKKELIKPLIEALIKISKKLNWNIK
;
A
#
# COMPACT_ATOMS: atom_id res chain seq x y z
N MET A 1 39.41 6.47 -14.05
CA MET A 1 37.92 6.46 -14.12
C MET A 1 37.52 6.62 -15.58
N LYS A 2 36.52 5.90 -16.09
CA LYS A 2 36.11 6.02 -17.50
C LYS A 2 35.00 7.07 -17.68
N CYS A 3 35.07 7.85 -18.76
CA CYS A 3 34.06 8.84 -19.09
C CYS A 3 32.74 8.14 -19.49
N PRO A 4 31.62 8.39 -18.81
CA PRO A 4 30.34 7.74 -19.11
C PRO A 4 29.74 8.11 -20.46
N ALA A 5 30.28 9.13 -21.14
CA ALA A 5 29.84 9.56 -22.47
C ALA A 5 30.73 9.04 -23.61
N CYS A 6 31.99 8.70 -23.32
CA CYS A 6 32.98 8.41 -24.36
C CYS A 6 33.73 7.09 -24.15
N ASP A 7 33.53 6.44 -23.01
CA ASP A 7 34.19 5.19 -22.55
C ASP A 7 35.73 5.19 -22.59
N ILE A 8 36.33 6.38 -22.65
CA ILE A 8 37.78 6.58 -22.56
C ILE A 8 38.18 6.90 -21.13
N GLU A 9 39.45 6.67 -20.82
CA GLU A 9 40.05 7.00 -19.53
C GLU A 9 40.10 8.52 -19.33
N MET A 10 39.67 8.97 -18.15
CA MET A 10 39.63 10.39 -17.80
C MET A 10 40.93 10.82 -17.13
N GLU A 11 41.35 12.05 -17.43
CA GLU A 11 42.52 12.70 -16.84
C GLU A 11 42.14 13.33 -15.50
N GLN A 12 43.03 13.25 -14.52
CA GLN A 12 42.82 13.86 -13.22
C GLN A 12 43.32 15.32 -13.26
N LEU A 13 42.41 16.28 -13.02
CA LEU A 13 42.76 17.70 -13.01
C LEU A 13 43.32 18.13 -11.64
N VAL A 14 42.62 17.72 -10.58
CA VAL A 14 43.01 17.90 -9.18
C VAL A 14 42.51 16.68 -8.39
N GLU A 15 42.95 16.52 -7.14
CA GLU A 15 42.53 15.40 -6.30
C GLU A 15 41.01 15.28 -6.24
N GLY A 16 40.48 14.12 -6.66
CA GLY A 16 39.04 13.86 -6.70
C GLY A 16 38.27 14.55 -7.84
N ILE A 17 38.89 15.22 -8.82
CA ILE A 17 38.20 15.80 -9.98
C ILE A 17 38.85 15.32 -11.28
N PHE A 18 38.04 14.71 -12.14
CA PHE A 18 38.46 14.12 -13.41
C PHE A 18 37.84 14.85 -14.59
N GLN A 19 38.58 15.03 -15.68
CA GLN A 19 38.09 15.57 -16.95
C GLN A 19 38.28 14.56 -18.08
N CYS A 20 37.27 14.41 -18.93
CA CYS A 20 37.39 13.63 -20.15
C CYS A 20 38.21 14.41 -21.19
N PRO A 21 39.32 13.88 -21.72
CA PRO A 21 40.13 14.62 -22.71
C PRO A 21 39.39 14.86 -24.03
N LYS A 22 38.46 13.96 -24.41
CA LYS A 22 37.73 14.04 -25.68
C LYS A 22 36.51 14.96 -25.63
N CYS A 23 35.73 14.93 -24.55
CA CYS A 23 34.48 15.72 -24.45
C CYS A 23 34.54 16.82 -23.38
N LYS A 24 35.70 17.03 -22.75
CA LYS A 24 35.95 18.01 -21.69
C LYS A 24 35.03 17.93 -20.47
N LYS A 25 34.23 16.86 -20.34
CA LYS A 25 33.29 16.66 -19.24
C LYS A 25 34.02 16.42 -17.93
N ILE A 26 33.70 17.22 -16.92
CA ILE A 26 34.29 17.16 -15.57
C ILE A 26 33.38 16.33 -14.66
N ILE A 27 33.98 15.40 -13.90
CA ILE A 27 33.30 14.51 -12.96
C ILE A 27 34.09 14.50 -11.66
N LYS A 28 33.41 14.75 -10.54
CA LYS A 28 33.98 14.60 -9.21
C LYS A 28 34.00 13.10 -8.86
N GLY A 29 35.17 12.56 -8.52
CA GLY A 29 35.31 11.21 -7.99
C GLY A 29 34.84 11.14 -6.55
N GLU A 30 34.14 10.06 -6.21
CA GLU A 30 33.72 9.76 -4.85
C GLU A 30 34.95 9.56 -3.95
N THR A 31 34.97 10.29 -2.84
CA THR A 31 36.02 10.20 -1.81
C THR A 31 35.97 8.86 -1.05
N PRO A 32 37.08 8.42 -0.44
CA PRO A 32 37.10 7.20 0.39
C PRO A 32 36.09 7.24 1.55
N GLU A 33 35.89 8.41 2.15
CA GLU A 33 34.90 8.65 3.22
C GLU A 33 33.45 8.54 2.73
N GLU A 34 33.15 9.06 1.52
CA GLU A 34 31.84 8.87 0.88
C GLU A 34 31.57 7.40 0.55
N LYS A 35 32.60 6.64 0.15
CA LYS A 35 32.50 5.18 -0.07
C LYS A 35 32.34 4.39 1.22
N GLU A 36 32.91 4.84 2.33
CA GLU A 36 32.71 4.22 3.64
C GLU A 36 31.34 4.55 4.25
N GLU A 37 30.82 5.76 4.07
CA GLU A 37 29.45 6.11 4.46
C GLU A 37 28.39 5.40 3.61
N GLU A 38 28.60 5.25 2.28
CA GLU A 38 27.72 4.45 1.44
C GLU A 38 27.76 2.96 1.82
N LYS A 39 28.92 2.43 2.22
CA LYS A 39 29.05 1.05 2.72
C LYS A 39 28.36 0.85 4.08
N LYS A 40 28.28 1.88 4.93
CA LYS A 40 27.57 1.81 6.24
C LYS A 40 26.06 1.93 6.13
N ARG A 41 25.50 2.49 5.04
CA ARG A 41 24.05 2.70 4.85
C ARG A 41 23.44 1.55 4.05
N THR A 42 23.37 0.39 4.69
CA THR A 42 22.92 -0.87 4.08
C THR A 42 21.41 -0.95 3.87
N VAL A 43 21.00 -1.51 2.73
CA VAL A 43 19.64 -2.03 2.51
C VAL A 43 19.31 -3.00 3.65
N GLY A 44 18.13 -2.87 4.25
CA GLY A 44 17.69 -3.67 5.41
C GLY A 44 18.00 -3.07 6.79
N ALA A 45 18.86 -2.06 6.89
CA ALA A 45 19.10 -1.34 8.15
C ALA A 45 18.09 -0.21 8.37
N ILE A 46 17.81 0.10 9.64
CA ILE A 46 17.04 1.31 10.00
C ILE A 46 17.96 2.50 9.77
N GLN A 47 17.45 3.48 9.03
CA GLN A 47 18.07 4.77 8.78
C GLN A 47 17.23 5.86 9.43
N GLU A 48 17.89 6.93 9.88
CA GLU A 48 17.22 8.09 10.47
C GLU A 48 16.42 8.87 9.42
N GLY A 49 15.40 9.60 9.86
CA GLY A 49 14.50 10.35 8.99
C GLY A 49 15.20 11.36 8.09
N GLU A 50 16.26 12.00 8.58
CA GLU A 50 17.08 12.95 7.84
C GLU A 50 17.68 12.33 6.56
N TYR A 51 18.12 11.07 6.62
CA TYR A 51 18.61 10.36 5.44
C TYR A 51 17.56 10.32 4.34
N PHE A 52 16.30 10.02 4.69
CA PHE A 52 15.23 9.94 3.71
C PHE A 52 14.86 11.31 3.13
N HIS A 53 14.86 12.35 3.96
CA HIS A 53 14.61 13.71 3.53
C HIS A 53 15.68 14.26 2.59
N ASN A 54 16.95 13.93 2.83
CA ASN A 54 18.06 14.41 2.02
C ASN A 54 18.22 13.64 0.70
N ASN A 55 17.87 12.35 0.68
CA ASN A 55 18.14 11.47 -0.46
C ASN A 55 16.92 11.17 -1.33
N PHE A 56 15.71 11.41 -0.83
CA PHE A 56 14.47 11.06 -1.52
C PHE A 56 13.51 12.24 -1.54
N SER A 57 12.78 12.39 -2.66
CA SER A 57 11.76 13.43 -2.76
C SER A 57 10.59 13.13 -1.83
N ILE A 58 10.55 13.81 -0.69
CA ILE A 58 9.50 13.75 0.33
C ILE A 58 9.03 15.18 0.61
N ASN A 59 7.72 15.40 0.65
CA ASN A 59 7.17 16.73 0.87
C ASN A 59 7.01 17.02 2.37
N GLN A 60 8.02 17.65 2.94
CA GLN A 60 8.08 18.02 4.36
C GLN A 60 6.94 18.93 4.83
N LYS A 61 6.29 19.67 3.91
CA LYS A 61 5.12 20.52 4.26
C LYS A 61 3.92 19.72 4.76
N TYR A 62 3.86 18.43 4.44
CA TYR A 62 2.73 17.56 4.79
C TYR A 62 3.15 16.35 5.63
N GLU A 63 4.40 15.89 5.51
CA GLU A 63 4.84 14.66 6.14
C GLU A 63 6.31 14.71 6.52
N ILE A 64 6.60 14.29 7.76
CA ILE A 64 7.96 14.15 8.29
C ILE A 64 8.24 12.67 8.49
N VAL A 65 9.39 12.20 7.98
CA VAL A 65 9.93 10.86 8.25
C VAL A 65 10.69 10.89 9.57
N ASP A 66 10.35 9.99 10.49
CA ASP A 66 11.10 9.77 11.73
C ASP A 66 12.27 8.82 11.48
N SER A 67 12.01 7.71 10.80
CA SER A 67 13.01 6.71 10.42
C SER A 67 12.45 5.81 9.33
N GLY A 68 13.29 4.98 8.73
CA GLY A 68 12.84 4.06 7.68
C GLY A 68 13.86 2.99 7.34
N ILE A 69 13.44 2.03 6.54
CA ILE A 69 14.27 0.92 6.06
C ILE A 69 14.14 0.88 4.53
N LEU A 70 15.28 0.96 3.83
CA LEU A 70 15.32 0.67 2.40
C LEU A 70 15.29 -0.84 2.19
N ILE A 71 14.39 -1.30 1.32
CA ILE A 71 14.24 -2.71 0.93
C ILE A 71 14.99 -3.00 -0.36
N ASN A 72 14.98 -2.05 -1.28
CA ASN A 72 15.71 -2.15 -2.54
C ASN A 72 16.10 -0.76 -3.01
N LYS A 73 17.33 -0.61 -3.51
CA LYS A 73 17.82 0.59 -4.16
C LYS A 73 18.64 0.20 -5.39
N THR A 74 18.26 0.75 -6.53
CA THR A 74 18.98 0.66 -7.81
C THR A 74 19.25 2.09 -8.30
N LYS A 75 20.05 2.26 -9.36
CA LYS A 75 20.38 3.59 -9.93
C LYS A 75 19.16 4.46 -10.29
N SER A 76 18.00 3.87 -10.52
CA SER A 76 16.81 4.60 -10.99
C SER A 76 15.53 4.30 -10.22
N ARG A 77 15.56 3.41 -9.24
CA ARG A 77 14.40 3.00 -8.45
C ARG A 77 14.79 2.68 -7.03
N ALA A 78 13.95 3.06 -6.09
CA ALA A 78 14.08 2.65 -4.71
C ALA A 78 12.70 2.28 -4.14
N PHE A 79 12.72 1.39 -3.16
CA PHE A 79 11.58 0.96 -2.40
C PHE A 79 11.97 0.86 -0.93
N GLY A 80 11.14 1.40 -0.04
CA GLY A 80 11.38 1.35 1.39
C GLY A 80 10.10 1.49 2.20
N VAL A 81 10.23 1.17 3.48
CA VAL A 81 9.19 1.31 4.49
C VAL A 81 9.63 2.41 5.44
N LEU A 82 8.79 3.41 5.62
CA LEU A 82 9.07 4.59 6.44
C LEU A 82 8.11 4.65 7.61
N LEU A 83 8.58 5.17 8.74
CA LEU A 83 7.78 5.65 9.83
C LEU A 83 7.66 7.16 9.68
N CYS A 84 6.44 7.64 9.49
CA CYS A 84 6.17 9.04 9.26
C CYS A 84 5.14 9.57 10.25
N HIS A 85 5.08 10.90 10.37
CA HIS A 85 3.99 11.60 11.02
C HIS A 85 3.56 12.83 10.21
N ASN A 86 2.36 13.32 10.50
CA ASN A 86 1.84 14.56 9.93
C ASN A 86 2.67 15.76 10.40
N ALA A 87 3.07 16.64 9.48
CA ALA A 87 3.92 17.79 9.81
C ALA A 87 3.33 18.70 10.90
N TYR A 88 2.01 18.73 11.05
CA TYR A 88 1.30 19.54 12.05
C TYR A 88 0.89 18.76 13.30
N VAL A 89 0.82 17.42 13.21
CA VAL A 89 0.30 16.55 14.28
C VAL A 89 1.23 15.36 14.48
N LYS A 90 2.20 15.52 15.38
CA LYS A 90 3.21 14.48 15.68
C LYS A 90 2.62 13.19 16.26
N SER A 91 1.47 13.26 16.93
CA SER A 91 0.77 12.09 17.45
C SER A 91 0.17 11.21 16.34
N GLU A 92 -0.08 11.77 15.15
CA GLU A 92 -0.59 11.04 14.00
C GLU A 92 0.56 10.35 13.26
N ARG A 93 1.09 9.29 13.86
CA ARG A 93 2.16 8.46 13.29
C ARG A 93 1.58 7.32 12.46
N TYR A 94 2.27 6.96 11.39
CA TYR A 94 1.86 5.87 10.51
C TYR A 94 3.05 5.27 9.77
N ILE A 95 2.87 4.04 9.29
CA ILE A 95 3.85 3.37 8.46
C ILE A 95 3.51 3.62 6.99
N ARG A 96 4.51 3.92 6.18
CA ARG A 96 4.37 4.26 4.77
C ARG A 96 5.29 3.40 3.91
N LEU A 97 4.71 2.57 3.05
CA LEU A 97 5.43 1.96 1.95
C LEU A 97 5.64 3.01 0.87
N SER A 98 6.88 3.20 0.40
CA SER A 98 7.24 4.27 -0.52
C SER A 98 8.09 3.77 -1.69
N TRP A 99 7.70 4.18 -2.89
CA TRP A 99 8.43 3.93 -4.12
C TRP A 99 8.94 5.24 -4.70
N TRP A 100 10.17 5.20 -5.19
CA TRP A 100 10.81 6.30 -5.89
C TRP A 100 11.37 5.83 -7.22
N LYS A 101 11.40 6.74 -8.20
CA LYS A 101 11.89 6.48 -9.56
C LYS A 101 12.76 7.63 -10.08
N LYS A 102 13.47 7.37 -11.18
CA LYS A 102 14.48 8.26 -11.80
C LYS A 102 15.78 8.33 -10.98
N SER A 103 16.81 8.91 -11.60
CA SER A 103 18.16 9.07 -11.01
C SER A 103 18.17 9.90 -9.73
N PHE A 104 17.22 10.82 -9.56
CA PHE A 104 17.08 11.68 -8.38
C PHE A 104 15.97 11.22 -7.42
N TYR A 105 15.52 9.96 -7.55
CA TYR A 105 14.50 9.33 -6.70
C TYR A 105 13.27 10.23 -6.43
N ARG A 106 12.62 10.66 -7.51
CA ARG A 106 11.33 11.34 -7.41
C ARG A 106 10.27 10.39 -6.89
N HIS A 107 9.37 10.90 -6.05
CA HIS A 107 8.23 10.14 -5.57
C HIS A 107 7.45 9.49 -6.72
N ALA A 108 7.29 8.17 -6.65
CA ALA A 108 6.60 7.36 -7.63
C ALA A 108 5.25 6.86 -7.11
N GLY A 109 5.15 6.50 -5.84
CA GLY A 109 3.90 6.04 -5.23
C GLY A 109 4.08 5.71 -3.75
N MET A 110 2.98 5.63 -3.02
CA MET A 110 2.97 5.24 -1.60
C MET A 110 1.68 4.55 -1.18
N MET A 111 1.77 3.81 -0.07
CA MET A 111 0.63 3.33 0.70
C MET A 111 0.87 3.63 2.19
N LYS A 112 -0.10 4.28 2.84
CA LYS A 112 -0.06 4.60 4.27
C LYS A 112 -0.86 3.58 5.09
N ILE A 113 -0.36 3.19 6.25
CA ILE A 113 -0.95 2.24 7.19
C ILE A 113 -0.96 2.89 8.57
N HIS A 114 -2.16 3.18 9.06
CA HIS A 114 -2.38 3.90 10.33
C HIS A 114 -2.78 2.97 11.49
N GLU A 115 -3.15 1.73 11.18
CA GLU A 115 -3.77 0.80 12.13
C GLU A 115 -2.96 -0.49 12.23
N GLU A 116 -2.75 -0.97 13.45
CA GLU A 116 -2.03 -2.21 13.75
C GLU A 116 -2.67 -3.42 13.04
N ALA A 117 -4.00 -3.55 13.09
CA ALA A 117 -4.70 -4.66 12.43
C ALA A 117 -4.51 -4.67 10.90
N VAL A 118 -4.44 -3.50 10.27
CA VAL A 118 -4.15 -3.40 8.82
C VAL A 118 -2.70 -3.79 8.52
N MET A 119 -1.77 -3.46 9.43
CA MET A 119 -0.38 -3.90 9.32
C MET A 119 -0.25 -5.42 9.47
N GLN A 120 -0.94 -6.02 10.45
CA GLN A 120 -0.95 -7.48 10.62
C GLN A 120 -1.50 -8.16 9.37
N ASN A 121 -2.63 -7.69 8.84
CA ASN A 121 -3.19 -8.18 7.59
C ASN A 121 -2.23 -8.06 6.41
N MET A 122 -1.47 -6.96 6.32
CA MET A 122 -0.44 -6.78 5.29
C MET A 122 0.66 -7.85 5.41
N VAL A 123 1.19 -8.06 6.62
CA VAL A 123 2.23 -9.07 6.87
C VAL A 123 1.73 -10.48 6.55
N ASP A 124 0.56 -10.85 7.04
CA ASP A 124 -0.02 -12.18 6.82
C ASP A 124 -0.36 -12.41 5.34
N SER A 125 -0.84 -11.38 4.64
CA SER A 125 -1.07 -11.46 3.20
C SER A 125 0.22 -11.63 2.41
N LEU A 126 1.29 -10.92 2.79
CA LEU A 126 2.60 -11.06 2.16
C LEU A 126 3.21 -12.44 2.41
N ARG A 127 3.05 -13.02 3.61
CA ARG A 127 3.45 -14.40 3.91
C ARG A 127 2.72 -15.40 3.04
N LYS A 128 1.39 -15.35 3.02
CA LYS A 128 0.55 -16.20 2.14
C LYS A 128 0.97 -16.09 0.67
N ILE A 129 1.21 -14.88 0.19
CA ILE A 129 1.67 -14.65 -1.19
C ILE A 129 3.08 -15.23 -1.40
N ASN A 130 3.98 -15.10 -0.43
CA ASN A 130 5.31 -15.68 -0.52
C ASN A 130 5.27 -17.22 -0.57
N ASP A 131 4.30 -17.83 0.10
CA ASP A 131 4.22 -19.29 0.24
C ASP A 131 3.43 -19.94 -0.92
N ASP A 132 2.37 -19.28 -1.42
CA ASP A 132 1.45 -19.87 -2.42
C ASP A 132 1.74 -19.47 -3.88
N PHE A 133 2.76 -18.64 -4.14
CA PHE A 133 3.16 -18.25 -5.50
C PHE A 133 4.60 -18.67 -5.80
N ASP A 134 4.89 -19.05 -7.04
CA ASP A 134 6.26 -19.27 -7.52
C ASP A 134 7.01 -17.93 -7.76
N ASP A 135 8.30 -18.01 -8.12
CA ASP A 135 9.14 -16.83 -8.44
C ASP A 135 8.67 -16.05 -9.68
N PHE A 136 7.84 -16.66 -10.53
CA PHE A 136 7.21 -16.06 -11.70
C PHE A 136 5.79 -15.54 -11.41
N TRP A 137 5.37 -15.54 -10.14
CA TRP A 137 4.03 -15.16 -9.69
C TRP A 137 2.90 -16.01 -10.28
N THR A 138 3.16 -17.28 -10.57
CA THR A 138 2.14 -18.30 -10.81
C THR A 138 1.62 -18.81 -9.47
N PHE A 139 0.29 -18.84 -9.33
CA PHE A 139 -0.35 -19.36 -8.13
C PHE A 139 -0.26 -20.89 -8.14
N GLU A 140 0.36 -21.46 -7.12
CA GLU A 140 0.52 -22.91 -6.95
C GLU A 140 -0.63 -23.52 -6.13
N GLY A 141 -1.40 -22.67 -5.44
CA GLY A 141 -2.54 -23.09 -4.63
C GLY A 141 -3.79 -23.50 -5.43
N LYS A 142 -4.77 -24.06 -4.73
CA LYS A 142 -6.12 -24.24 -5.28
C LYS A 142 -6.98 -23.06 -4.83
N PHE A 143 -7.59 -22.32 -5.76
CA PHE A 143 -8.61 -21.29 -5.47
C PHE A 143 -9.90 -21.86 -4.86
N ARG A 144 -9.91 -23.14 -4.50
CA ARG A 144 -11.10 -23.80 -3.98
C ARG A 144 -11.35 -23.26 -2.58
N GLU A 145 -12.54 -22.71 -2.39
CA GLU A 145 -13.12 -22.56 -1.06
C GLU A 145 -12.80 -23.83 -0.27
N ASN A 146 -12.10 -23.69 0.86
CA ASN A 146 -11.99 -24.79 1.80
C ASN A 146 -13.43 -25.24 2.07
N LYS A 147 -13.82 -26.42 1.56
CA LYS A 147 -15.17 -26.95 1.72
C LYS A 147 -15.57 -26.97 3.20
N THR A 148 -14.59 -27.15 4.07
CA THR A 148 -14.67 -26.98 5.52
C THR A 148 -14.18 -25.59 5.90
N LYS A 149 -15.14 -24.71 6.21
CA LYS A 149 -14.84 -23.44 6.93
C LYS A 149 -14.32 -23.79 8.32
N THR A 150 -13.28 -23.10 8.77
CA THR A 150 -12.83 -23.21 10.16
C THR A 150 -13.90 -22.65 11.10
N GLU A 151 -13.89 -23.03 12.37
CA GLU A 151 -14.83 -22.48 13.36
C GLU A 151 -14.72 -20.95 13.45
N GLU A 152 -13.50 -20.41 13.36
CA GLU A 152 -13.27 -18.97 13.32
C GLU A 152 -13.91 -18.30 12.10
N ASP A 153 -13.81 -18.93 10.91
CA ASP A 153 -14.41 -18.40 9.68
C ASP A 153 -15.94 -18.37 9.79
N ILE A 154 -16.53 -19.43 10.33
CA ILE A 154 -17.98 -19.51 10.58
C ILE A 154 -18.40 -18.41 11.55
N LEU A 155 -17.62 -18.19 12.63
CA LEU A 155 -17.93 -17.19 13.64
C LEU A 155 -17.82 -15.75 13.08
N ARG A 156 -16.80 -15.47 12.26
CA ARG A 156 -16.65 -14.17 11.56
C ARG A 156 -17.79 -13.91 10.59
N GLU A 157 -18.14 -14.90 9.76
CA GLU A 157 -19.22 -14.77 8.78
C GLU A 157 -20.57 -14.56 9.49
N ARG A 158 -20.87 -15.34 10.54
CA ARG A 158 -22.07 -15.14 11.38
C ARG A 158 -22.11 -13.74 11.99
N LYS A 159 -20.98 -13.23 12.51
CA LYS A 159 -20.89 -11.87 13.06
C LYS A 159 -21.26 -10.83 12.00
N LEU A 160 -20.70 -10.92 10.80
CA LEU A 160 -20.96 -9.98 9.71
C LEU A 160 -22.41 -10.08 9.22
N ASP A 161 -22.97 -11.28 9.10
CA ASP A 161 -24.36 -11.47 8.67
C ASP A 161 -25.35 -10.98 9.72
N LEU A 162 -25.08 -11.18 11.02
CA LEU A 162 -25.85 -10.58 12.11
C LEU A 162 -25.82 -9.05 12.06
N ILE A 163 -24.67 -8.45 11.77
CA ILE A 163 -24.55 -6.99 11.62
C ILE A 163 -25.41 -6.52 10.44
N LYS A 164 -25.29 -7.15 9.28
CA LYS A 164 -26.10 -6.82 8.09
C LYS A 164 -27.59 -6.92 8.38
N TYR A 165 -28.02 -8.02 9.01
CA TYR A 165 -29.40 -8.24 9.40
C TYR A 165 -29.91 -7.13 10.34
N ARG A 166 -29.16 -6.81 11.39
CA ARG A 166 -29.52 -5.74 12.35
C ARG A 166 -29.58 -4.36 11.70
N ILE A 167 -28.71 -4.07 10.73
CA ILE A 167 -28.77 -2.83 9.95
C ILE A 167 -30.06 -2.76 9.13
N ILE A 168 -30.41 -3.86 8.45
CA ILE A 168 -31.57 -3.91 7.54
C ILE A 168 -32.88 -3.82 8.32
N GLU A 169 -33.05 -4.68 9.33
CA GLU A 169 -34.31 -4.79 10.09
C GLU A 169 -34.47 -3.66 11.11
N ASN A 170 -33.43 -3.42 11.92
CA ASN A 170 -33.54 -2.58 13.11
C ASN A 170 -32.88 -1.20 12.92
N ARG A 171 -32.20 -0.96 11.80
CA ARG A 171 -31.34 0.22 11.58
C ARG A 171 -30.31 0.38 12.69
N THR A 172 -29.80 -0.72 13.21
CA THR A 172 -28.80 -0.72 14.28
C THR A 172 -27.43 -0.34 13.73
N CYS A 173 -26.76 0.62 14.38
CA CYS A 173 -25.42 1.04 14.02
C CYS A 173 -24.43 -0.13 14.18
N PRO A 174 -23.60 -0.45 13.16
CA PRO A 174 -22.62 -1.53 13.24
C PRO A 174 -21.51 -1.24 14.27
N ASN A 175 -21.26 0.03 14.57
CA ASN A 175 -20.20 0.45 15.49
C ASN A 175 -20.68 0.50 16.96
N CYS A 176 -21.75 1.25 17.25
CA CYS A 176 -22.20 1.50 18.63
C CYS A 176 -23.54 0.86 19.01
N GLN A 177 -24.16 0.10 18.11
CA GLN A 177 -25.45 -0.59 18.33
C GLN A 177 -26.67 0.30 18.62
N ASN A 178 -26.51 1.63 18.64
CA ASN A 178 -27.64 2.56 18.71
C ASN A 178 -28.44 2.59 17.39
N ARG A 179 -29.72 2.98 17.47
CA ARG A 179 -30.58 3.14 16.29
C ARG A 179 -30.09 4.30 15.41
N MET A 180 -30.02 4.06 14.11
CA MET A 180 -29.60 5.04 13.11
C MET A 180 -30.79 5.79 12.51
N ASN A 181 -30.55 7.02 12.10
CA ASN A 181 -31.48 7.84 11.35
C ASN A 181 -31.42 7.46 9.87
N LYS A 182 -32.59 7.38 9.23
CA LYS A 182 -32.69 7.13 7.79
C LYS A 182 -32.67 8.45 7.04
N ASN A 183 -31.59 8.67 6.30
CA ASN A 183 -31.49 9.72 5.30
C ASN A 183 -31.93 9.17 3.93
N LYS A 184 -31.94 10.01 2.89
CA LYS A 184 -32.45 9.64 1.55
C LYS A 184 -31.75 8.41 0.95
N THR A 185 -30.44 8.26 1.16
CA THR A 185 -29.59 7.24 0.49
C THR A 185 -28.74 6.40 1.45
N HIS A 186 -28.74 6.75 2.74
CA HIS A 186 -27.86 6.17 3.73
C HIS A 186 -28.50 6.22 5.12
N TYR A 187 -27.99 5.41 6.02
CA TYR A 187 -28.21 5.53 7.44
C TYR A 187 -27.05 6.30 8.08
N GLU A 188 -27.37 7.11 9.06
CA GLU A 188 -26.39 7.86 9.84
C GLU A 188 -26.67 7.65 11.33
N CYS A 189 -25.63 7.28 12.09
CA CYS A 189 -25.75 7.12 13.52
C CYS A 189 -25.59 8.48 14.22
N PRO A 190 -26.61 8.97 14.95
CA PRO A 190 -26.51 10.24 15.65
C PRO A 190 -25.51 10.20 16.83
N HIS A 191 -25.16 9.01 17.32
CA HIS A 191 -24.28 8.85 18.49
C HIS A 191 -22.79 8.87 18.12
N CYS A 192 -22.39 8.19 17.04
CA CYS A 192 -20.98 8.06 16.66
C CYS A 192 -20.65 8.53 15.24
N GLY A 193 -21.64 9.03 14.48
CA GLY A 193 -21.44 9.52 13.12
C GLY A 193 -21.18 8.42 12.08
N GLU A 194 -21.34 7.14 12.44
CA GLU A 194 -21.17 6.04 11.48
C GLU A 194 -22.20 6.15 10.35
N ILE A 195 -21.73 6.03 9.11
CA ILE A 195 -22.56 6.11 7.90
C ILE A 195 -22.62 4.72 7.27
N VAL A 196 -23.83 4.28 6.92
CA VAL A 196 -24.07 3.03 6.18
C VAL A 196 -24.84 3.34 4.90
N ILE A 197 -24.30 2.94 3.75
CA ILE A 197 -24.96 3.15 2.45
C ILE A 197 -25.64 1.85 2.02
N LEU A 198 -26.86 1.95 1.50
CA LEU A 198 -27.54 0.80 0.92
C LEU A 198 -27.29 0.75 -0.60
N GLU A 199 -26.66 -0.32 -1.08
CA GLU A 199 -26.44 -0.58 -2.51
C GLU A 199 -27.35 -1.68 -3.04
N GLY A 200 -27.74 -1.55 -4.33
CA GLY A 200 -28.51 -2.56 -5.06
C GLY A 200 -29.74 -3.07 -4.28
N HIS A 201 -29.82 -4.39 -4.11
CA HIS A 201 -30.86 -5.13 -3.37
C HIS A 201 -30.76 -4.93 -1.84
N ASN A 202 -30.74 -3.68 -1.36
CA ASN A 202 -30.62 -3.32 0.07
C ASN A 202 -29.40 -3.92 0.78
N GLN A 203 -28.29 -4.13 0.08
CA GLN A 203 -27.05 -4.61 0.69
C GLN A 203 -26.36 -3.45 1.43
N PRO A 204 -26.17 -3.54 2.76
CA PRO A 204 -25.54 -2.47 3.51
C PRO A 204 -24.03 -2.49 3.31
N VAL A 205 -23.48 -1.34 2.94
CA VAL A 205 -22.07 -1.04 2.88
C VAL A 205 -21.69 -0.22 4.10
N PHE A 206 -20.83 -0.78 4.94
CA PHE A 206 -20.38 -0.20 6.19
C PHE A 206 -18.89 -0.49 6.41
N ASN A 207 -18.31 0.09 7.46
CA ASN A 207 -16.92 -0.16 7.82
C ASN A 207 -16.75 -1.56 8.41
N ILE A 208 -15.87 -2.38 7.81
CA ILE A 208 -15.48 -3.68 8.36
C ILE A 208 -14.15 -3.49 9.07
N ALA A 209 -14.10 -3.87 10.35
CA ALA A 209 -12.86 -3.86 11.12
C ALA A 209 -11.81 -4.76 10.44
N ALA A 210 -10.56 -4.29 10.34
CA ALA A 210 -9.52 -5.04 9.66
C ALA A 210 -9.29 -6.44 10.27
N SER A 211 -9.47 -6.58 11.58
CA SER A 211 -9.40 -7.87 12.30
C SER A 211 -10.51 -8.86 11.93
N ASP A 212 -11.63 -8.38 11.40
CA ASP A 212 -12.76 -9.23 10.97
C ASP A 212 -12.64 -9.66 9.50
N LEU A 213 -11.58 -9.23 8.78
CA LEU A 213 -11.37 -9.59 7.38
C LEU A 213 -10.88 -11.03 7.22
N LYS A 214 -11.52 -11.75 6.31
CA LYS A 214 -11.06 -13.07 5.88
C LYS A 214 -9.89 -12.89 4.91
N LEU A 215 -8.68 -13.25 5.34
CA LEU A 215 -7.45 -13.13 4.55
C LEU A 215 -7.29 -14.26 3.52
N ASN A 216 -8.33 -14.53 2.73
CA ASN A 216 -8.31 -15.54 1.67
C ASN A 216 -8.02 -14.90 0.32
N PHE A 217 -7.44 -15.69 -0.57
CA PHE A 217 -7.28 -15.28 -1.96
C PHE A 217 -8.64 -15.10 -2.64
N GLN A 218 -8.77 -13.97 -3.31
CA GLN A 218 -9.90 -13.60 -4.15
C GLN A 218 -9.37 -13.34 -5.57
N GLN A 219 -10.21 -13.53 -6.58
CA GLN A 219 -9.86 -13.20 -7.97
C GLN A 219 -10.58 -11.94 -8.45
N SER A 220 -11.76 -11.65 -7.92
CA SER A 220 -12.61 -10.56 -8.39
C SER A 220 -12.24 -9.21 -7.76
N PHE A 221 -11.22 -8.55 -8.32
CA PHE A 221 -10.86 -7.17 -7.96
C PHE A 221 -11.23 -6.19 -9.07
N PRO A 222 -11.75 -4.98 -8.76
CA PRO A 222 -12.11 -3.96 -9.75
C PRO A 222 -10.86 -3.21 -10.24
N ILE A 223 -9.98 -3.94 -10.93
CA ILE A 223 -8.71 -3.44 -11.44
C ILE A 223 -8.87 -3.07 -12.92
N ASN A 224 -8.59 -1.80 -13.23
CA ASN A 224 -8.48 -1.34 -14.61
C ASN A 224 -7.08 -1.64 -15.16
N PHE A 225 -6.98 -1.87 -16.48
CA PHE A 225 -5.74 -2.11 -17.25
C PHE A 225 -5.01 -3.45 -17.04
N TYR A 226 -5.13 -4.08 -15.87
CA TYR A 226 -4.52 -5.38 -15.57
C TYR A 226 -5.58 -6.41 -15.23
N LEU A 227 -5.19 -7.68 -15.26
CA LEU A 227 -6.05 -8.78 -14.81
C LEU A 227 -5.50 -9.37 -13.51
N PRO A 228 -6.32 -9.54 -12.46
CA PRO A 228 -5.92 -10.17 -11.22
C PRO A 228 -5.68 -11.67 -11.42
N VAL A 229 -4.56 -12.18 -10.89
CA VAL A 229 -4.37 -13.61 -10.67
C VAL A 229 -5.05 -14.00 -9.37
N ALA A 230 -4.61 -13.41 -8.26
CA ALA A 230 -5.23 -13.50 -6.95
C ALA A 230 -4.83 -12.28 -6.12
N GLY A 231 -5.59 -12.00 -5.07
CA GLY A 231 -5.21 -11.00 -4.09
C GLY A 231 -5.95 -11.16 -2.78
N ILE A 232 -5.54 -10.38 -1.78
CA ILE A 232 -6.11 -10.40 -0.45
C ILE A 232 -6.47 -8.95 -0.07
N THR A 233 -7.69 -8.78 0.43
CA THR A 233 -8.15 -7.51 1.00
C THR A 233 -7.57 -7.35 2.41
N ILE A 234 -6.90 -6.21 2.66
CA ILE A 234 -6.25 -5.93 3.95
C ILE A 234 -6.95 -4.83 4.76
N LYS A 235 -7.79 -4.01 4.11
CA LYS A 235 -8.63 -2.98 4.73
C LYS A 235 -9.88 -2.78 3.90
N MET A 236 -11.08 -2.83 4.51
CA MET A 236 -12.36 -2.60 3.83
C MET A 236 -13.23 -1.66 4.67
N LEU A 237 -13.13 -0.36 4.39
CA LEU A 237 -14.03 0.65 4.91
C LEU A 237 -15.06 1.02 3.85
N MET A 238 -16.15 1.68 4.27
CA MET A 238 -17.20 2.17 3.37
C MET A 238 -16.62 3.01 2.21
N ALA A 239 -15.63 3.85 2.52
CA ALA A 239 -15.04 4.82 1.59
C ALA A 239 -13.61 4.47 1.12
N GLU A 240 -12.93 3.51 1.75
CA GLU A 240 -11.52 3.17 1.53
C GLU A 240 -11.34 1.65 1.46
N TRP A 241 -10.72 1.15 0.38
CA TRP A 241 -10.37 -0.27 0.23
C TRP A 241 -8.89 -0.41 -0.12
N LYS A 242 -8.17 -1.25 0.63
CA LYS A 242 -6.79 -1.66 0.30
C LYS A 242 -6.70 -3.17 0.11
N ALA A 243 -5.91 -3.55 -0.88
CA ALA A 243 -5.62 -4.95 -1.17
C ALA A 243 -4.19 -5.12 -1.68
N VAL A 244 -3.65 -6.33 -1.49
CA VAL A 244 -2.40 -6.78 -2.10
C VAL A 244 -2.77 -7.82 -3.15
N VAL A 245 -2.41 -7.57 -4.42
CA VAL A 245 -2.92 -8.35 -5.55
C VAL A 245 -1.79 -8.66 -6.51
N VAL A 246 -1.63 -9.94 -6.87
CA VAL A 246 -0.81 -10.37 -8.00
C VAL A 246 -1.61 -10.16 -9.27
N ILE A 247 -1.02 -9.44 -10.21
CA ILE A 247 -1.67 -9.06 -11.46
C ILE A 247 -0.79 -9.40 -12.66
N TYR A 248 -1.39 -9.45 -13.85
CA TYR A 248 -0.69 -9.62 -15.11
C TYR A 248 -1.12 -8.61 -16.17
N SER A 249 -0.24 -8.39 -17.15
CA SER A 249 -0.51 -7.54 -18.30
C SER A 249 -1.57 -8.17 -19.19
N LYS A 250 -2.61 -7.42 -19.58
CA LYS A 250 -3.62 -7.89 -20.54
C LYS A 250 -2.99 -8.40 -21.85
N ASP A 251 -1.97 -7.69 -22.32
CA ASP A 251 -1.27 -8.01 -23.57
C ASP A 251 -0.21 -9.12 -23.43
N ASN A 252 0.18 -9.48 -22.21
CA ASN A 252 1.19 -10.51 -21.97
C ASN A 252 0.97 -11.19 -20.60
N PRO A 253 0.28 -12.35 -20.57
CA PRO A 253 0.01 -13.11 -19.35
C PRO A 253 1.24 -13.62 -18.60
N ASN A 254 2.39 -13.73 -19.26
CA ASN A 254 3.65 -14.13 -18.61
C ASN A 254 4.28 -12.99 -17.81
N LYS A 255 3.85 -11.75 -18.06
CA LYS A 255 4.31 -10.59 -17.30
C LYS A 255 3.41 -10.40 -16.08
N LYS A 256 3.81 -11.01 -14.96
CA LYS A 256 3.10 -10.96 -13.68
C LYS A 256 3.92 -10.19 -12.64
N TRP A 257 3.24 -9.55 -11.69
CA TRP A 257 3.89 -8.88 -10.55
C TRP A 257 2.90 -8.62 -9.41
N LEU A 258 3.43 -8.43 -8.21
CA LEU A 258 2.65 -8.03 -7.05
C LEU A 258 2.39 -6.54 -7.06
N ARG A 259 1.17 -6.13 -6.70
CA ARG A 259 0.77 -4.74 -6.63
C ARG A 259 -0.01 -4.43 -5.35
N PHE A 260 0.29 -3.28 -4.77
CA PHE A 260 -0.44 -2.74 -3.64
C PHE A 260 -1.49 -1.75 -4.15
N TYR A 261 -2.76 -2.08 -3.95
CA TYR A 261 -3.89 -1.26 -4.37
C TYR A 261 -4.52 -0.51 -3.21
N TRP A 262 -4.97 0.70 -3.53
CA TRP A 262 -5.78 1.52 -2.66
C TRP A 262 -6.83 2.26 -3.49
N TRP A 263 -8.09 1.95 -3.26
CA TRP A 263 -9.24 2.62 -3.87
C TRP A 263 -9.97 3.46 -2.84
N ASN A 264 -10.57 4.54 -3.34
CA ASN A 264 -11.50 5.36 -2.58
C ASN A 264 -12.82 5.51 -3.34
N ARG A 265 -13.90 5.69 -2.60
CA ARG A 265 -15.20 6.12 -3.14
C ARG A 265 -15.36 7.62 -2.94
N ASP A 266 -15.87 8.30 -3.97
CA ASP A 266 -16.34 9.68 -3.81
C ASP A 266 -17.77 9.65 -3.26
N LEU A 267 -17.91 9.95 -1.97
CA LEU A 267 -19.20 9.97 -1.28
C LEU A 267 -19.85 11.36 -1.29
N LYS A 268 -19.22 12.39 -1.87
CA LYS A 268 -19.68 13.78 -1.79
C LYS A 268 -21.10 13.94 -2.32
N ASN A 269 -21.40 13.31 -3.47
CA ASN A 269 -22.73 13.40 -4.07
C ASN A 269 -23.77 12.56 -3.33
N TYR A 270 -23.37 11.39 -2.80
CA TYR A 270 -24.24 10.52 -2.01
C TYR A 270 -24.71 11.19 -0.71
N ILE A 271 -23.77 11.84 -0.01
CA ILE A 271 -24.04 12.52 1.26
C ILE A 271 -24.79 13.84 1.01
N LYS A 272 -24.33 14.69 0.08
CA LYS A 272 -24.88 16.05 -0.09
C LYS A 272 -26.22 16.10 -0.82
N TYR A 273 -26.41 15.30 -1.85
CA TYR A 273 -27.55 15.45 -2.76
C TYR A 273 -28.53 14.27 -2.72
N GLY A 274 -28.20 13.17 -2.05
CA GLY A 274 -29.09 12.01 -1.96
C GLY A 274 -29.48 11.40 -3.32
N HIS A 275 -28.73 11.70 -4.39
CA HIS A 275 -29.01 11.23 -5.74
C HIS A 275 -27.82 10.47 -6.33
N ARG A 276 -28.12 9.34 -7.01
CA ARG A 276 -27.33 8.85 -8.14
C ARG A 276 -27.59 9.82 -9.30
N LYS A 277 -26.58 10.51 -9.85
CA LYS A 277 -26.84 11.33 -11.06
C LYS A 277 -27.28 10.42 -12.20
N MET A 278 -28.30 10.90 -12.93
CA MET A 278 -29.01 10.27 -14.04
C MET A 278 -28.08 9.70 -15.11
N GLY A 279 -28.39 8.47 -15.54
CA GLY A 279 -27.63 7.66 -16.48
C GLY A 279 -27.47 6.25 -15.91
N ASP A 280 -28.28 5.32 -16.39
CA ASP A 280 -28.42 3.94 -15.90
C ASP A 280 -27.09 3.24 -15.58
N GLY A 281 -26.98 2.71 -14.36
CA GLY A 281 -25.93 1.74 -13.98
C GLY A 281 -24.85 2.18 -12.98
N SER A 282 -24.89 3.39 -12.41
CA SER A 282 -23.86 3.83 -11.45
C SER A 282 -24.02 3.18 -10.05
N THR A 283 -23.43 1.99 -9.89
CA THR A 283 -23.01 1.45 -8.59
C THR A 283 -21.99 2.41 -7.94
N LEU A 284 -21.78 2.35 -6.61
CA LEU A 284 -20.68 3.02 -5.91
C LEU A 284 -19.35 2.43 -6.41
N GLY A 285 -18.93 2.92 -7.57
CA GLY A 285 -17.72 2.49 -8.24
C GLY A 285 -16.50 2.82 -7.40
N TRP A 286 -15.61 1.85 -7.27
CA TRP A 286 -14.30 2.08 -6.70
C TRP A 286 -13.46 2.89 -7.69
N SER A 287 -12.98 4.05 -7.26
CA SER A 287 -12.03 4.83 -8.03
C SER A 287 -10.62 4.55 -7.50
N ALA A 288 -9.73 4.10 -8.38
CA ALA A 288 -8.31 4.01 -8.03
C ALA A 288 -7.80 5.45 -7.85
N LYS A 289 -7.15 5.74 -6.72
CA LYS A 289 -6.67 7.09 -6.45
C LYS A 289 -5.56 7.47 -7.44
N LYS A 290 -5.80 8.47 -8.31
CA LYS A 290 -4.75 9.07 -9.15
C LYS A 290 -3.68 9.69 -8.23
N GLY A 291 -2.46 9.16 -8.30
CA GLY A 291 -1.35 9.48 -7.39
C GLY A 291 -0.52 8.27 -6.97
N SER A 292 -1.05 7.06 -7.14
CA SER A 292 -0.29 5.81 -6.99
C SER A 292 0.41 5.43 -8.32
N GLY A 293 1.57 6.02 -8.63
CA GLY A 293 2.48 5.37 -9.57
C GLY A 293 3.03 4.07 -8.98
N SER A 294 3.79 3.31 -9.77
CA SER A 294 4.17 1.90 -9.57
C SER A 294 4.42 1.44 -8.12
N THR A 295 3.36 1.06 -7.40
CA THR A 295 3.39 0.32 -6.14
C THR A 295 3.53 -1.18 -6.45
N ASN A 296 4.55 -1.51 -7.25
CA ASN A 296 4.75 -2.84 -7.80
C ASN A 296 5.98 -3.47 -7.16
N LEU A 297 5.92 -4.78 -6.94
CA LEU A 297 7.07 -5.64 -6.72
C LEU A 297 7.13 -6.65 -7.86
N TYR A 298 8.16 -6.52 -8.69
CA TYR A 298 8.37 -7.39 -9.83
C TYR A 298 9.07 -8.69 -9.44
N LYS A 299 9.87 -8.66 -8.37
CA LYS A 299 10.65 -9.80 -7.91
C LYS A 299 10.13 -10.29 -6.57
N LYS A 300 9.82 -11.59 -6.49
CA LYS A 300 9.32 -12.23 -5.27
C LYS A 300 10.36 -12.20 -4.13
N GLU A 301 11.65 -12.23 -4.46
CA GLU A 301 12.76 -12.14 -3.48
C GLU A 301 12.67 -10.94 -2.52
N LEU A 302 11.96 -9.87 -2.92
CA LEU A 302 11.78 -8.66 -2.12
C LEU A 302 10.68 -8.78 -1.05
N ILE A 303 9.86 -9.83 -1.07
CA ILE A 303 8.77 -10.01 -0.10
C ILE A 303 9.34 -10.26 1.30
N LYS A 304 10.31 -11.17 1.46
CA LYS A 304 10.89 -11.48 2.78
C LYS A 304 11.54 -10.25 3.44
N PRO A 305 12.43 -9.50 2.76
CA PRO A 305 12.96 -8.25 3.30
C PRO A 305 11.87 -7.20 3.61
N LEU A 306 10.79 -7.16 2.83
CA LEU A 306 9.65 -6.29 3.10
C LEU A 306 8.93 -6.69 4.41
N ILE A 307 8.63 -7.98 4.60
CA ILE A 307 7.99 -8.48 5.82
C ILE A 307 8.85 -8.14 7.04
N GLU A 308 10.14 -8.42 6.98
CA GLU A 308 11.09 -8.11 8.06
C GLU A 308 11.14 -6.60 8.36
N ALA A 309 11.18 -5.76 7.33
CA ALA A 309 11.16 -4.31 7.49
C ALA A 309 9.85 -3.81 8.13
N LEU A 310 8.70 -4.35 7.72
CA LEU A 310 7.38 -4.00 8.29
C LEU A 310 7.30 -4.37 9.78
N ILE A 311 7.73 -5.59 10.15
CA ILE A 311 7.75 -6.05 11.54
C ILE A 311 8.74 -5.23 12.37
N LYS A 312 9.92 -4.93 11.81
CA LYS A 312 10.95 -4.18 12.53
C LYS A 312 10.52 -2.73 12.78
N ILE A 313 9.87 -2.09 11.82
CA ILE A 313 9.44 -0.70 11.97
C ILE A 313 8.15 -0.57 12.81
N SER A 314 7.26 -1.57 12.79
CA SER A 314 6.03 -1.58 13.60
C SER A 314 6.32 -1.59 15.10
N LYS A 315 7.43 -2.19 15.53
CA LYS A 315 7.91 -2.12 16.91
C LYS A 315 8.15 -0.68 17.40
N LYS A 316 8.52 0.27 16.52
CA LYS A 316 8.66 1.69 16.89
C LYS A 316 7.32 2.40 17.18
N LEU A 317 6.21 1.75 16.86
CA LEU A 317 4.84 2.18 17.18
C LEU A 317 4.22 1.36 18.32
N ASN A 318 5.00 0.48 18.97
CA ASN A 318 4.50 -0.50 19.95
C ASN A 318 3.42 -1.43 19.39
N TRP A 319 3.43 -1.67 18.07
CA TRP A 319 2.55 -2.65 17.44
C TRP A 319 3.18 -4.04 17.51
N ASN A 320 2.42 -5.00 18.02
CA ASN A 320 2.83 -6.39 18.23
C ASN A 320 2.47 -7.22 17.00
N ILE A 321 3.16 -6.94 15.89
CA ILE A 321 3.01 -7.68 14.66
C ILE A 321 3.73 -9.02 14.77
N LYS A 322 2.99 -10.11 14.58
CA LYS A 322 3.53 -11.49 14.61
C LYS A 322 4.03 -11.92 13.26
#